data_AF-A0A962VYG4-F1
#
_entry.id   AF-A0A962VYG4-F1
#
_cell.length_a   1.000
_cell.length_b   1.000
_cell.length_c   1.000
_cell.angle_alpha   90.00
_cell.angle_beta   90.00
_cell.angle_gamma   90.00
#
_symmetry.space_group_name_H-M   'P 1'
#
loop_
_entity.id
_entity.type
_entity.pdbx_description
1 polymer ?
#
loop_
_entity_poly.entity_id
_entity_poly.type
_entity_poly.pdbx_seq_one_letter_code
_entity_poly.pdbx_strand_id
1 'polypeptide(L)' 'MKSECIRPKTPLDLDEARRLVSDYIDGYNQHRLHSAIGYIAPADKLAGKASEIRANLG' A
#
# COMPACT_ATOMS: atom_id res chain seq x y z
N MET A 1 8.97 4.52 -13.30
CA MET A 1 9.77 3.62 -12.44
C MET A 1 9.13 2.23 -12.47
N LYS A 2 9.79 1.23 -13.08
CA LYS A 2 9.31 -0.18 -13.08
C LYS A 2 9.76 -0.92 -11.81
N SER A 3 9.72 -0.26 -10.66
CA SER A 3 10.17 -0.82 -9.37
C SER A 3 9.02 -1.08 -8.41
N GLU A 4 7.78 -0.72 -8.77
CA GLU A 4 6.58 -1.00 -7.99
C GLU A 4 5.96 -2.38 -8.30
N CYS A 5 6.67 -3.20 -9.08
CA CYS A 5 6.16 -4.48 -9.53
C CYS A 5 5.87 -5.42 -8.34
N ILE A 6 4.63 -5.93 -8.27
CA ILE A 6 4.18 -7.06 -7.43
C ILE A 6 5.10 -8.29 -7.51
N ARG A 7 5.97 -8.38 -8.53
CA ARG A 7 6.65 -9.61 -8.91
C ARG A 7 8.17 -9.50 -8.90
N PRO A 8 8.81 -9.82 -7.76
CA PRO A 8 10.15 -10.39 -7.77
C PRO A 8 10.15 -11.91 -7.50
N LYS A 9 9.05 -12.48 -7.00
CA LYS A 9 8.98 -13.89 -6.57
C LYS A 9 7.93 -14.67 -7.37
N THR A 10 8.36 -15.79 -7.95
CA THR A 10 7.46 -16.80 -8.55
C THR A 10 7.00 -17.70 -7.41
N PRO A 11 5.71 -17.71 -7.04
CA PRO A 11 5.22 -18.59 -5.98
C PRO A 11 5.41 -20.06 -6.40
N LEU A 12 5.96 -20.86 -5.49
CA LEU A 12 6.26 -22.28 -5.66
C LEU A 12 5.04 -23.15 -5.32
N ASP A 13 4.12 -22.63 -4.50
CA ASP A 13 2.84 -23.25 -4.14
C ASP A 13 1.74 -22.19 -3.83
N LEU A 14 0.51 -22.67 -3.56
CA LEU A 14 -0.66 -21.82 -3.30
C LEU A 14 -0.53 -21.02 -2.00
N ASP A 15 0.11 -21.58 -0.98
CA ASP A 15 0.24 -20.93 0.33
C ASP A 15 1.25 -19.79 0.25
N GLU A 16 2.35 -19.98 -0.47
CA GLU A 16 3.30 -18.92 -0.79
C GLU A 16 2.63 -17.84 -1.65
N ALA A 17 1.81 -18.21 -2.64
CA ALA A 17 1.08 -17.22 -3.44
C ALA A 17 0.16 -16.35 -2.57
N ARG A 18 -0.57 -16.95 -1.63
CA ARG A 18 -1.45 -16.23 -0.70
C ARG A 18 -0.66 -15.29 0.20
N ARG A 19 0.50 -15.74 0.70
CA ARG A 19 1.38 -14.91 1.53
C ARG A 19 1.91 -13.70 0.75
N LEU A 20 2.45 -13.92 -0.45
CA LEU A 20 2.99 -12.84 -1.28
C LEU A 20 1.94 -11.79 -1.63
N VAL A 21 0.71 -12.21 -1.91
CA VAL A 21 -0.41 -11.29 -2.17
C VAL A 21 -0.80 -10.51 -0.91
N SER A 22 -0.86 -11.17 0.25
CA SER A 22 -1.19 -10.53 1.52
C SER A 22 -0.15 -9.47 1.89
N ASP A 23 1.14 -9.82 1.82
CA ASP A 23 2.26 -8.91 2.07
C ASP A 23 2.21 -7.69 1.13
N TYR A 24 1.84 -7.90 -0.14
CA TYR A 24 1.69 -6.80 -1.09
C TYR A 24 0.52 -5.88 -0.73
N ILE A 25 -0.65 -6.45 -0.40
CA ILE A 25 -1.84 -5.68 -0.02
C ILE A 25 -1.55 -4.83 1.20
N ASP A 26 -0.90 -5.39 2.22
CA ASP A 26 -0.55 -4.68 3.45
C ASP A 26 0.43 -3.55 3.17
N GLY A 27 1.49 -3.82 2.40
CA GLY A 27 2.46 -2.80 1.98
C GLY A 27 1.80 -1.66 1.21
N TYR A 28 0.94 -1.99 0.25
CA TYR A 28 0.22 -1.02 -0.57
C TYR A 28 -0.72 -0.14 0.26
N ASN A 29 -1.54 -0.76 1.10
CA ASN A 29 -2.57 -0.05 1.84
C ASN A 29 -2.01 0.81 2.98
N GLN A 30 -0.93 0.37 3.64
CA GLN A 30 -0.40 1.06 4.81
C GLN A 30 0.69 2.08 4.49
N HIS A 31 1.49 1.88 3.42
CA HIS A 31 2.71 2.66 3.22
C HIS A 31 2.75 3.46 1.91
N ARG A 32 1.98 3.05 0.89
CA ARG A 32 2.09 3.68 -0.44
C ARG A 32 1.31 4.99 -0.49
N LEU A 33 2.02 6.11 -0.45
CA LEU A 33 1.41 7.43 -0.69
C LEU A 33 1.00 7.57 -2.15
N HIS A 34 -0.24 8.01 -2.39
CA HIS A 34 -0.77 8.12 -3.74
C HIS A 34 -1.28 9.54 -4.03
N SER A 35 -0.75 10.15 -5.11
CA SER A 35 -1.04 11.55 -5.50
C SER A 35 -2.53 11.82 -5.75
N ALA A 36 -3.24 10.89 -6.41
CA ALA A 36 -4.69 10.97 -6.62
C ALA A 36 -5.53 11.08 -5.33
N ILE A 37 -5.01 10.65 -4.18
CA ILE A 37 -5.67 10.79 -2.87
C ILE A 37 -4.94 11.77 -1.94
N GLY A 38 -4.11 12.64 -2.51
CA GLY A 38 -3.43 13.71 -1.79
C GLY A 38 -2.16 13.29 -1.06
N TYR A 39 -1.44 12.28 -1.58
CA TYR A 39 -0.25 11.71 -0.95
C TYR A 39 -0.52 11.15 0.46
N ILE A 40 -1.64 10.43 0.59
CA ILE A 40 -2.05 9.75 1.81
C ILE A 40 -2.08 8.24 1.52
N ALA A 41 -1.76 7.41 2.52
CA ALA A 41 -1.88 5.97 2.38
C ALA A 41 -3.35 5.55 2.21
N PRO A 42 -3.66 4.53 1.37
CA PRO A 42 -5.03 4.08 1.14
C PRO A 42 -5.80 3.74 2.41
N ALA A 43 -5.15 3.09 3.38
CA ALA A 43 -5.77 2.74 4.67
C ALA A 43 -6.18 3.98 5.47
N ASP A 44 -5.32 5.00 5.54
CA ASP A 44 -5.62 6.24 6.25
C ASP A 44 -6.72 7.05 5.56
N LYS A 45 -6.76 7.00 4.23
CA LYS A 45 -7.83 7.62 3.45
C LYS A 45 -9.17 6.94 3.73
N LEU A 46 -9.21 5.61 3.77
CA LEU A 46 -10.40 4.83 4.11
C LEU A 46 -10.83 5.05 5.57
N ALA A 47 -9.87 5.22 6.49
CA ALA A 47 -10.13 5.53 7.89
C ALA A 47 -10.56 6.99 8.15
N GLY A 48 -10.65 7.84 7.11
CA GLY A 48 -11.05 9.24 7.25
C GLY A 48 -10.00 10.18 7.85
N LYS A 49 -8.79 9.69 8.13
CA LYS A 49 -7.70 10.44 8.80
C LYS A 49 -7.00 11.46 7.90
N ALA A 50 -7.50 11.66 6.70
CA ALA A 50 -6.85 12.48 5.69
C ALA A 50 -6.63 13.92 6.14
N SER A 51 -7.61 14.51 6.83
CA SER A 51 -7.55 15.89 7.32
C SER A 51 -6.53 16.05 8.46
N GLU A 52 -6.46 15.08 9.37
CA GLU A 52 -5.54 15.08 10.51
C GLU A 52 -4.08 14.95 10.05
N ILE A 53 -3.81 13.99 9.14
CA ILE A 53 -2.46 13.77 8.58
C ILE A 53 -1.99 15.03 7.86
N ARG A 54 -2.88 15.68 7.10
CA ARG A 54 -2.56 16.90 6.36
C ARG A 54 -2.37 18.11 7.28
N ALA A 55 -3.08 18.18 8.40
CA ALA A 55 -2.90 19.23 9.41
C ALA A 55 -1.55 19.10 10.13
N ASN A 56 -1.06 17.88 10.35
CA ASN A 56 0.24 17.61 10.99
C ASN A 56 1.45 17.77 10.04
N LEU A 57 1.20 18.01 8.75
CA LEU A 57 2.24 18.24 7.74
C LEU A 57 2.58 19.72 7.54
N GLY A 58 1.93 20.63 8.27
CA GLY A 58 2.20 22.08 8.28
C GLY A 58 2.71 22.55 9.64
#